data_AF-A0A2E9VJ68-F1
#
_entry.id   AF-A0A2E9VJ68-F1
#
_cell.length_a   1.000
_cell.length_b   1.000
_cell.length_c   1.000
_cell.angle_alpha   90.00
_cell.angle_beta   90.00
_cell.angle_gamma   90.00
#
_symmetry.space_group_name_H-M   'P 1'
#
loop_
_entity.id
_entity.type
_entity.pdbx_description
1 polymer ?
#
loop_
_entity_poly.entity_id
_entity_poly.type
_entity_poly.pdbx_seq_one_letter_code
_entity_poly.pdbx_strand_id
1 'polypeptide(L)'
;MVLLIFGNSAAWTFAGQAKLPVPIEDDLAAATQLVRKLYKAEFDDQTPGQQLILAQQLLDESQRPGVPGDLQYVLLKMASEIFASTAESEKVVATVNRLAEQFEVDELELDLRLLERITLDPDANTKAVVMSEQCLQLVDNAVLADKFDLAEKFSALANSASMVANLESLKERTEEYQQYLQEYKSDFPKAQEARSILSSKPDDSTASLVSGRFNCLWKNDWGTGLPLIAAGSDSTLSKLAQEDISGTSEDAFEIGNGWWNYAERKTGYVRLALQNRAVFWYRTALTKQDSEKKSLLESRVTEFESRWIMIPQFASKPPATIDGKTIEDGISGSFVGVIKGSGKIWLNGRLVSYFGVQEPVPASETVTLRKGDIVVVEVECRFVYRAARIAFISDDRSSYLPITKSELKNVTKLNVPDIDAEAIAQSTESPVRGRIEPTHTKQWEKYASGLEASEWFYGPQRGTFKYAFVVEPAKFLKIEPAKTETSTE
;
A
#
# COMPACT_ATOMS: atom_id res chain seq x y z
N MET A 1 18.30 -27.23 -54.41
CA MET A 1 19.34 -27.62 -53.44
C MET A 1 19.00 -26.90 -52.14
N VAL A 2 18.62 -27.68 -51.14
CA VAL A 2 18.08 -27.25 -49.84
C VAL A 2 19.25 -26.84 -48.94
N LEU A 3 19.09 -25.76 -48.16
CA LEU A 3 19.80 -25.62 -46.90
C LEU A 3 18.91 -24.88 -45.89
N LEU A 4 18.66 -25.60 -44.81
CA LEU A 4 17.67 -25.40 -43.76
C LEU A 4 18.09 -24.30 -42.78
N ILE A 5 17.10 -23.54 -42.33
CA ILE A 5 17.15 -22.66 -41.17
C ILE A 5 16.83 -23.51 -39.94
N PHE A 6 17.82 -23.67 -39.06
CA PHE A 6 17.71 -23.92 -37.62
C PHE A 6 18.84 -23.07 -37.03
N GLY A 7 18.72 -22.23 -36.01
CA GLY A 7 17.84 -22.19 -34.87
C GLY A 7 18.74 -21.70 -33.74
N ASN A 8 18.48 -20.51 -33.21
CA ASN A 8 18.86 -20.15 -31.85
C ASN A 8 18.01 -18.96 -31.44
N SER A 9 16.82 -19.29 -30.93
CA SER A 9 16.07 -18.46 -30.00
C SER A 9 16.99 -18.15 -28.81
N ALA A 10 17.61 -16.98 -28.84
CA ALA A 10 18.24 -16.41 -27.66
C ALA A 10 17.13 -16.22 -26.63
N ALA A 11 17.21 -17.03 -25.57
CA ALA A 11 16.43 -16.85 -24.37
C ALA A 11 16.69 -15.44 -23.84
N TRP A 12 15.64 -14.63 -23.81
CA TRP A 12 15.65 -13.36 -23.08
C TRP A 12 15.63 -13.70 -21.59
N THR A 13 16.80 -13.83 -21.00
CA THR A 13 16.94 -13.77 -19.54
C THR A 13 16.70 -12.32 -19.11
N PHE A 14 15.50 -12.03 -18.58
CA PHE A 14 15.26 -10.81 -17.81
C PHE A 14 16.04 -10.91 -16.49
N ALA A 15 17.30 -10.52 -16.51
CA ALA A 15 17.99 -10.10 -15.30
C ALA A 15 17.55 -8.65 -15.04
N GLY A 16 16.90 -8.39 -13.90
CA GLY A 16 16.67 -7.03 -13.43
C GLY A 16 18.00 -6.26 -13.44
N GLN A 17 18.03 -5.09 -14.07
CA GLN A 17 19.24 -4.29 -14.16
C GLN A 17 19.70 -3.94 -12.74
N ALA A 18 20.94 -4.31 -12.39
CA ALA A 18 21.49 -4.02 -11.08
C ALA A 18 21.55 -2.51 -10.83
N LYS A 19 21.21 -2.08 -9.60
CA LYS A 19 21.33 -0.69 -9.16
C LYS A 19 22.78 -0.22 -9.30
N LEU A 20 22.99 1.06 -9.60
CA LEU A 20 24.31 1.66 -9.69
C LEU A 20 24.88 1.87 -8.28
N PRO A 21 26.18 1.69 -8.04
CA PRO A 21 26.78 2.12 -6.79
C PRO A 21 26.63 3.64 -6.64
N VAL A 22 26.64 4.14 -5.40
CA VAL A 22 26.71 5.57 -5.16
C VAL A 22 28.00 6.13 -5.80
N PRO A 23 27.91 7.20 -6.62
CA PRO A 23 29.08 7.80 -7.26
C PRO A 23 30.13 8.24 -6.23
N ILE A 24 31.40 8.23 -6.62
CA ILE A 24 32.50 8.62 -5.73
C ILE A 24 32.45 10.13 -5.43
N GLU A 25 33.07 10.53 -4.33
CA GLU A 25 33.00 11.91 -3.81
C GLU A 25 33.47 12.97 -4.82
N ASP A 26 34.52 12.68 -5.59
CA ASP A 26 35.04 13.60 -6.62
C ASP A 26 34.02 13.83 -7.76
N ASP A 27 33.35 12.78 -8.23
CA ASP A 27 32.32 12.87 -9.26
C ASP A 27 31.09 13.64 -8.74
N LEU A 28 30.67 13.36 -7.49
CA LEU A 28 29.59 14.09 -6.83
C LEU A 28 29.92 15.57 -6.66
N ALA A 29 31.16 15.91 -6.32
CA ALA A 29 31.61 17.29 -6.19
C ALA A 29 31.59 18.03 -7.54
N ALA A 30 32.09 17.39 -8.60
CA ALA A 30 32.07 17.93 -9.96
C ALA A 30 30.64 18.14 -10.48
N ALA A 31 29.76 17.15 -10.33
CA ALA A 31 28.35 17.24 -10.69
C ALA A 31 27.61 18.32 -9.89
N THR A 32 27.88 18.44 -8.59
CA THR A 32 27.30 19.50 -7.74
C THR A 32 27.69 20.90 -8.21
N GLN A 33 28.97 21.10 -8.54
CA GLN A 33 29.44 22.38 -9.08
C GLN A 33 28.78 22.70 -10.42
N LEU A 34 28.60 21.70 -11.28
CA LEU A 34 27.92 21.86 -12.56
C LEU A 34 26.47 22.29 -12.37
N VAL A 35 25.70 21.58 -11.54
CA VAL A 35 24.29 21.90 -11.27
C VAL A 35 24.15 23.31 -10.69
N ARG A 36 24.96 23.66 -9.67
CA ARG A 36 24.93 25.01 -9.09
C ARG A 36 25.30 26.11 -10.08
N LYS A 37 26.19 25.82 -11.04
CA LYS A 37 26.55 26.78 -12.09
C LYS A 37 25.41 26.95 -13.11
N LEU A 38 24.75 25.86 -13.50
CA LEU A 38 23.67 25.88 -14.49
C LEU A 38 22.41 26.59 -13.97
N TYR A 39 22.04 26.32 -12.72
CA TYR A 39 20.83 26.87 -12.08
C TYR A 39 21.15 28.01 -11.10
N LYS A 40 22.20 28.78 -11.36
CA LYS A 40 22.69 29.78 -10.39
C LYS A 40 21.61 30.79 -10.00
N ALA A 41 20.87 31.32 -10.99
CA ALA A 41 19.86 32.34 -10.75
C ALA A 41 18.71 31.81 -9.88
N GLU A 42 18.32 30.55 -10.12
CA GLU A 42 17.29 29.84 -9.38
C GLU A 42 17.74 29.51 -7.95
N PHE A 43 19.01 29.13 -7.76
CA PHE A 43 19.58 28.93 -6.41
C PHE A 43 19.73 30.25 -5.64
N ASP A 44 19.97 31.37 -6.31
CA ASP A 44 20.06 32.69 -5.66
C ASP A 44 18.67 33.18 -5.18
N ASP A 45 17.57 32.68 -5.75
CA ASP A 45 16.20 32.99 -5.31
C ASP A 45 15.73 32.02 -4.20
N GLN A 46 15.69 32.54 -2.97
CA GLN A 46 15.31 31.78 -1.78
C GLN A 46 13.81 31.85 -1.46
N THR A 47 12.96 32.36 -2.37
CA THR A 47 11.52 32.37 -2.14
C THR A 47 10.96 30.94 -2.22
N PRO A 48 10.06 30.52 -1.31
CA PRO A 48 9.58 29.13 -1.27
C PRO A 48 8.96 28.66 -2.60
N GLY A 49 8.24 29.54 -3.29
CA GLY A 49 7.64 29.23 -4.60
C GLY A 49 8.68 28.96 -5.68
N GLN A 50 9.78 29.73 -5.74
CA GLN A 50 10.84 29.52 -6.72
C GLN A 50 11.70 28.30 -6.36
N GLN A 51 11.94 28.06 -5.07
CA GLN A 51 12.59 26.83 -4.61
C GLN A 51 11.82 25.58 -5.04
N LEU A 52 10.49 25.59 -4.93
CA LEU A 52 9.66 24.47 -5.41
C LEU A 52 9.76 24.26 -6.92
N ILE A 53 9.81 25.35 -7.70
CA ILE A 53 9.99 25.29 -9.16
C ILE A 53 11.36 24.70 -9.49
N LEU A 54 12.42 25.18 -8.84
CA LEU A 54 13.78 24.66 -9.02
C LEU A 54 13.84 23.16 -8.67
N ALA A 55 13.29 22.75 -7.53
CA ALA A 55 13.28 21.33 -7.13
C ALA A 55 12.60 20.45 -8.17
N GLN A 56 11.47 20.92 -8.74
CA GLN A 56 10.78 20.22 -9.82
C GLN A 56 11.63 20.16 -11.09
N GLN A 57 12.29 21.26 -11.47
CA GLN A 57 13.18 21.28 -12.64
C GLN A 57 14.37 20.31 -12.49
N LEU A 58 14.98 20.23 -11.31
CA LEU A 58 16.07 19.30 -11.04
C LEU A 58 15.58 17.84 -11.11
N LEU A 59 14.40 17.56 -10.55
CA LEU A 59 13.76 16.25 -10.65
C LEU A 59 13.46 15.87 -12.11
N ASP A 60 12.88 16.78 -12.90
CA ASP A 60 12.55 16.54 -14.30
C ASP A 60 13.82 16.32 -15.15
N GLU A 61 14.87 17.13 -14.92
CA GLU A 61 16.16 16.99 -15.60
C GLU A 61 16.80 15.65 -15.26
N SER A 62 16.71 15.17 -14.01
CA SER A 62 17.26 13.88 -13.60
C SER A 62 16.64 12.68 -14.36
N GLN A 63 15.45 12.85 -14.93
CA GLN A 63 14.72 11.80 -15.65
C GLN A 63 15.00 11.81 -17.15
N ARG A 64 15.77 12.78 -17.66
CA ARG A 64 16.03 12.87 -19.10
C ARG A 64 16.90 11.70 -19.56
N PRO A 65 16.60 11.11 -20.74
CA PRO A 65 17.42 10.04 -21.28
C PRO A 65 18.88 10.50 -21.50
N GLY A 66 19.82 9.67 -21.05
CA GLY A 66 21.25 9.91 -21.26
C GLY A 66 21.92 10.83 -20.23
N VAL A 67 21.22 11.21 -19.15
CA VAL A 67 21.83 11.92 -18.02
C VAL A 67 22.84 10.98 -17.34
N PRO A 68 24.11 11.41 -17.16
CA PRO A 68 25.12 10.65 -16.43
C PRO A 68 24.70 10.33 -14.98
N GLY A 69 25.08 9.16 -14.45
CA GLY A 69 24.62 8.68 -13.15
C GLY A 69 25.04 9.57 -11.96
N ASP A 70 26.24 10.13 -11.99
CA ASP A 70 26.73 11.14 -11.04
C ASP A 70 25.86 12.40 -11.03
N LEU A 71 25.53 12.90 -12.22
CA LEU A 71 24.65 14.06 -12.37
C LEU A 71 23.22 13.74 -11.93
N GLN A 72 22.69 12.58 -12.32
CA GLN A 72 21.36 12.12 -11.92
C GLN A 72 21.22 12.00 -10.40
N TYR A 73 22.21 11.42 -9.73
CA TYR A 73 22.27 11.31 -8.27
C TYR A 73 22.23 12.70 -7.62
N VAL A 74 23.07 13.63 -8.08
CA VAL A 74 23.13 15.00 -7.53
C VAL A 74 21.82 15.74 -7.76
N LEU A 75 21.22 15.64 -8.95
CA LEU A 75 19.95 16.30 -9.26
C LEU A 75 18.83 15.81 -8.32
N LEU A 76 18.68 14.49 -8.15
CA LEU A 76 17.69 13.90 -7.24
C LEU A 76 17.97 14.29 -5.78
N LYS A 77 19.23 14.21 -5.33
CA LYS A 77 19.63 14.61 -3.98
C LYS A 77 19.29 16.07 -3.70
N MET A 78 19.68 16.99 -4.58
CA MET A 78 19.40 18.42 -4.42
C MET A 78 17.90 18.72 -4.48
N ALA A 79 17.15 18.08 -5.38
CA ALA A 79 15.70 18.21 -5.42
C ALA A 79 15.05 17.78 -4.09
N SER A 80 15.45 16.63 -3.55
CA SER A 80 14.93 16.11 -2.27
C SER A 80 15.25 17.03 -1.09
N GLU A 81 16.44 17.64 -1.06
CA GLU A 81 16.84 18.60 -0.03
C GLU A 81 15.99 19.89 -0.08
N ILE A 82 15.65 20.36 -1.29
CA ILE A 82 14.79 21.54 -1.47
C ILE A 82 13.32 21.21 -1.15
N PHE A 83 12.82 20.03 -1.51
CA PHE A 83 11.48 19.59 -1.10
C PHE A 83 11.37 19.50 0.43
N ALA A 84 12.43 19.05 1.10
CA ALA A 84 12.47 19.07 2.57
C ALA A 84 12.46 20.52 3.13
N SER A 85 13.26 21.44 2.56
CA SER A 85 13.28 22.84 3.04
C SER A 85 11.99 23.60 2.79
N THR A 86 11.14 23.10 1.89
CA THR A 86 9.82 23.68 1.54
C THR A 86 8.65 22.89 2.16
N ALA A 87 8.94 21.93 3.05
CA ALA A 87 7.99 21.08 3.76
C ALA A 87 7.06 20.25 2.84
N GLU A 88 7.58 19.76 1.71
CA GLU A 88 6.88 18.88 0.78
C GLU A 88 7.24 17.40 1.04
N SER A 89 6.79 16.85 2.16
CA SER A 89 7.18 15.50 2.62
C SER A 89 6.90 14.39 1.60
N GLU A 90 5.77 14.45 0.89
CA GLU A 90 5.44 13.47 -0.16
C GLU A 90 6.45 13.51 -1.32
N LYS A 91 6.90 14.71 -1.70
CA LYS A 91 7.91 14.86 -2.75
C LYS A 91 9.29 14.44 -2.30
N VAL A 92 9.61 14.59 -1.00
CA VAL A 92 10.84 14.03 -0.41
C VAL A 92 10.87 12.52 -0.63
N VAL A 93 9.88 11.79 -0.09
CA VAL A 93 9.82 10.33 -0.18
C VAL A 93 9.78 9.86 -1.64
N ALA A 94 8.94 10.47 -2.48
CA ALA A 94 8.88 10.12 -3.90
C ALA A 94 10.21 10.34 -4.66
N THR A 95 11.03 11.32 -4.24
CA THR A 95 12.34 11.56 -4.85
C THR A 95 13.40 10.60 -4.31
N VAL A 96 13.33 10.25 -3.03
CA VAL A 96 14.19 9.24 -2.40
C VAL A 96 13.93 7.86 -3.00
N ASN A 97 12.67 7.47 -3.23
CA ASN A 97 12.33 6.21 -3.90
C ASN A 97 12.98 6.11 -5.28
N ARG A 98 12.93 7.19 -6.09
CA ARG A 98 13.59 7.23 -7.40
C ARG A 98 15.11 7.09 -7.28
N LEU A 99 15.69 7.71 -6.27
CA LEU A 99 17.13 7.58 -6.00
C LEU A 99 17.47 6.14 -5.59
N ALA A 100 16.63 5.49 -4.79
CA ALA A 100 16.77 4.10 -4.40
C ALA A 100 16.48 3.11 -5.54
N GLU A 101 15.65 3.44 -6.52
CA GLU A 101 15.42 2.61 -7.72
C GLU A 101 16.68 2.51 -8.59
N GLN A 102 17.49 3.56 -8.62
CA GLN A 102 18.64 3.68 -9.53
C GLN A 102 19.97 3.43 -8.84
N PHE A 103 20.10 3.75 -7.56
CA PHE A 103 21.35 3.71 -6.81
C PHE A 103 21.26 2.82 -5.57
N GLU A 104 22.39 2.23 -5.19
CA GLU A 104 22.56 1.45 -3.95
C GLU A 104 22.58 2.36 -2.71
N VAL A 105 21.41 2.88 -2.33
CA VAL A 105 21.23 3.69 -1.11
C VAL A 105 20.34 3.01 -0.09
N ASP A 106 20.51 3.39 1.18
CA ASP A 106 19.55 3.09 2.24
C ASP A 106 18.41 4.11 2.20
N GLU A 107 17.32 3.72 1.54
CA GLU A 107 16.10 4.52 1.33
C GLU A 107 15.53 5.06 2.65
N LEU A 108 15.33 4.17 3.64
CA LEU A 108 14.74 4.53 4.93
C LEU A 108 15.62 5.49 5.74
N GLU A 109 16.95 5.32 5.70
CA GLU A 109 17.85 6.27 6.35
C GLU A 109 17.86 7.64 5.65
N LEU A 110 17.74 7.66 4.32
CA LEU A 110 17.69 8.90 3.56
C LEU A 110 16.37 9.65 3.77
N ASP A 111 15.24 8.94 3.75
CA ASP A 111 13.92 9.49 4.07
C ASP A 111 13.90 10.11 5.45
N LEU A 112 14.34 9.36 6.47
CA LEU A 112 14.36 9.87 7.84
C LEU A 112 15.16 11.16 7.95
N ARG A 113 16.39 11.16 7.41
CA ARG A 113 17.29 12.32 7.46
C ARG A 113 16.68 13.56 6.80
N LEU A 114 15.95 13.40 5.70
CA LEU A 114 15.34 14.51 4.98
C LEU A 114 14.03 14.97 5.65
N LEU A 115 13.22 14.04 6.14
CA LEU A 115 11.99 14.36 6.88
C LEU A 115 12.28 15.03 8.22
N GLU A 116 13.37 14.67 8.92
CA GLU A 116 13.84 15.36 10.13
C GLU A 116 14.22 16.83 9.88
N ARG A 117 14.52 17.21 8.63
CA ARG A 117 14.84 18.60 8.25
C ARG A 117 13.61 19.44 7.97
N ILE A 118 12.44 18.83 7.79
CA ILE A 118 11.19 19.56 7.56
C ILE A 118 10.84 20.30 8.84
N THR A 119 10.69 21.62 8.74
CA THR A 119 10.09 22.45 9.78
C THR A 119 8.67 22.79 9.36
N LEU A 120 7.69 22.43 10.19
CA LEU A 120 6.30 22.76 9.96
C LEU A 120 5.94 24.05 10.71
N ASP A 121 5.36 25.01 9.97
CA ASP A 121 4.77 26.19 10.60
C ASP A 121 3.53 25.78 11.43
N PRO A 122 3.22 26.48 12.55
CA PRO A 122 2.10 26.12 13.42
C PRO A 122 0.71 26.11 12.75
N ASP A 123 0.55 26.77 11.61
CA ASP A 123 -0.68 26.85 10.82
C ASP A 123 -0.66 25.95 9.57
N ALA A 124 0.41 25.17 9.36
CA ALA A 124 0.58 24.29 8.21
C ALA A 124 -0.20 22.96 8.31
N ASN A 125 -1.46 23.02 8.76
CA ASN A 125 -2.26 21.85 9.14
C ASN A 125 -2.31 20.77 8.05
N THR A 126 -2.53 21.16 6.78
CA THR A 126 -2.60 20.22 5.65
C THR A 126 -1.26 19.52 5.42
N LYS A 127 -0.14 20.25 5.46
CA LYS A 127 1.20 19.67 5.29
C LYS A 127 1.56 18.76 6.45
N ALA A 128 1.17 19.14 7.66
CA ALA A 128 1.37 18.35 8.86
C ALA A 128 0.60 17.01 8.81
N VAL A 129 -0.65 17.00 8.31
CA VAL A 129 -1.39 15.74 8.07
C VAL A 129 -0.64 14.85 7.09
N VAL A 130 -0.23 15.40 5.94
CA VAL A 130 0.48 14.63 4.90
C VAL A 130 1.79 14.05 5.44
N MET A 131 2.58 14.84 6.18
CA MET A 131 3.83 14.37 6.78
C MET A 131 3.60 13.30 7.84
N SER A 132 2.58 13.46 8.67
CA SER A 132 2.23 12.47 9.70
C SER A 132 1.85 11.12 9.09
N GLU A 133 0.96 11.12 8.08
CA GLU A 133 0.55 9.93 7.32
C GLU A 133 1.75 9.24 6.64
N GLN A 134 2.61 10.02 5.97
CA GLN A 134 3.81 9.52 5.31
C GLN A 134 4.77 8.87 6.31
N CYS A 135 5.01 9.50 7.45
CA CYS A 135 5.86 8.94 8.48
C CYS A 135 5.29 7.63 9.05
N LEU A 136 3.97 7.54 9.26
CA LEU A 136 3.34 6.28 9.67
C LEU A 136 3.57 5.16 8.64
N GLN A 137 3.47 5.45 7.35
CA GLN A 137 3.76 4.46 6.31
C GLN A 137 5.24 4.00 6.32
N LEU A 138 6.17 4.90 6.64
CA LEU A 138 7.60 4.57 6.76
C LEU A 138 7.94 3.76 8.01
N VAL A 139 7.15 3.87 9.08
CA VAL A 139 7.25 2.95 10.23
C VAL A 139 6.93 1.53 9.78
N ASP A 140 5.87 1.31 8.99
CA ASP A 140 5.54 -0.02 8.46
C ASP A 140 6.73 -0.60 7.69
N ASN A 141 7.30 0.18 6.76
CA ASN A 141 8.44 -0.24 5.95
C ASN A 141 9.67 -0.56 6.82
N ALA A 142 9.94 0.25 7.83
CA ALA A 142 11.04 0.02 8.77
C ALA A 142 10.82 -1.24 9.63
N VAL A 143 9.59 -1.51 10.08
CA VAL A 143 9.24 -2.73 10.80
C VAL A 143 9.39 -3.97 9.91
N LEU A 144 8.98 -3.90 8.64
CA LEU A 144 9.16 -4.99 7.69
C LEU A 144 10.63 -5.28 7.38
N ALA A 145 11.48 -4.25 7.44
CA ALA A 145 12.92 -4.35 7.28
C ALA A 145 13.68 -4.68 8.59
N ASP A 146 12.96 -4.97 9.69
CA ASP A 146 13.51 -5.18 11.04
C ASP A 146 14.39 -4.00 11.56
N LYS A 147 14.20 -2.79 11.00
CA LYS A 147 14.90 -1.55 11.39
C LYS A 147 14.12 -0.79 12.46
N PHE A 148 13.97 -1.40 13.64
CA PHE A 148 13.12 -0.86 14.72
C PHE A 148 13.54 0.54 15.21
N ASP A 149 14.82 0.88 15.16
CA ASP A 149 15.28 2.20 15.58
C ASP A 149 14.86 3.30 14.58
N LEU A 150 14.77 2.98 13.28
CA LEU A 150 14.19 3.89 12.28
C LEU A 150 12.67 4.00 12.45
N ALA A 151 12.00 2.87 12.70
CA ALA A 151 10.57 2.82 12.96
C ALA A 151 10.17 3.74 14.15
N GLU A 152 10.94 3.73 15.25
CA GLU A 152 10.67 4.61 16.40
C GLU A 152 10.82 6.09 16.05
N LYS A 153 11.85 6.43 15.26
CA LYS A 153 12.08 7.82 14.84
C LYS A 153 11.01 8.34 13.88
N PHE A 154 10.61 7.54 12.89
CA PHE A 154 9.48 7.87 12.02
C PHE A 154 8.18 8.02 12.83
N SER A 155 7.94 7.16 13.81
CA SER A 155 6.78 7.26 14.69
C SER A 155 6.79 8.55 15.53
N ALA A 156 7.95 8.99 16.00
CA ALA A 156 8.11 10.26 16.71
C ALA A 156 7.87 11.48 15.80
N LEU A 157 8.35 11.44 14.54
CA LEU A 157 8.05 12.47 13.53
C LEU A 157 6.56 12.52 13.20
N ALA A 158 5.93 11.36 13.04
CA ALA A 158 4.50 11.26 12.79
C ALA A 158 3.68 11.93 13.90
N ASN A 159 4.01 11.64 15.16
CA ASN A 159 3.37 12.24 16.32
C ASN A 159 3.65 13.76 16.42
N SER A 160 4.86 14.20 16.13
CA SER A 160 5.18 15.65 16.13
C SER A 160 4.36 16.40 15.08
N ALA A 161 4.22 15.82 13.87
CA ALA A 161 3.39 16.36 12.82
C ALA A 161 1.88 16.30 13.15
N SER A 162 1.40 15.26 13.86
CA SER A 162 -0.02 15.18 14.28
C SER A 162 -0.39 16.28 15.27
N MET A 163 0.55 16.69 16.14
CA MET A 163 0.35 17.83 17.04
C MET A 163 0.17 19.15 16.29
N VAL A 164 0.91 19.37 15.20
CA VAL A 164 0.74 20.56 14.32
C VAL A 164 -0.55 20.46 13.51
N ALA A 165 -0.89 19.29 12.99
CA ALA A 165 -2.13 19.08 12.23
C ALA A 165 -3.39 19.41 13.05
N ASN A 166 -3.29 19.28 14.38
CA ASN A 166 -4.36 19.56 15.34
C ASN A 166 -5.67 18.81 15.04
N LEU A 167 -5.55 17.55 14.58
CA LEU A 167 -6.66 16.63 14.40
C LEU A 167 -6.61 15.57 15.50
N GLU A 168 -7.61 15.54 16.36
CA GLU A 168 -7.62 14.63 17.53
C GLU A 168 -7.50 13.16 17.13
N SER A 169 -8.24 12.76 16.09
CA SER A 169 -8.17 11.41 15.53
C SER A 169 -6.76 11.03 15.04
N LEU A 170 -5.99 11.99 14.53
CA LEU A 170 -4.63 11.74 14.07
C LEU A 170 -3.66 11.61 15.25
N LYS A 171 -3.85 12.41 16.32
CA LYS A 171 -3.05 12.32 17.55
C LYS A 171 -3.26 10.97 18.24
N GLU A 172 -4.52 10.60 18.47
CA GLU A 172 -4.90 9.31 19.05
C GLU A 172 -4.26 8.17 18.25
N ARG A 173 -4.35 8.24 16.93
CA ARG A 173 -3.79 7.23 16.04
C ARG A 173 -2.26 7.14 16.14
N THR A 174 -1.54 8.26 16.17
CA THR A 174 -0.08 8.25 16.31
C THR A 174 0.37 7.71 17.67
N GLU A 175 -0.39 7.96 18.73
CA GLU A 175 -0.11 7.43 20.08
C GLU A 175 -0.36 5.92 20.16
N GLU A 176 -1.50 5.44 19.64
CA GLU A 176 -1.81 4.01 19.56
C GLU A 176 -0.73 3.26 18.78
N TYR A 177 -0.22 3.88 17.72
CA TYR A 177 0.82 3.29 16.88
C TYR A 177 2.19 3.24 17.56
N GLN A 178 2.54 4.23 18.38
CA GLN A 178 3.72 4.19 19.23
C GLN A 178 3.62 3.03 20.23
N GLN A 179 2.46 2.84 20.87
CA GLN A 179 2.24 1.73 21.80
C GLN A 179 2.36 0.38 21.08
N TYR A 180 1.73 0.25 19.91
CA TYR A 180 1.88 -0.93 19.04
C TYR A 180 3.36 -1.25 18.79
N LEU A 181 4.14 -0.26 18.36
CA LEU A 181 5.53 -0.48 17.95
C LEU A 181 6.39 -0.94 19.12
N GLN A 182 6.18 -0.39 20.31
CA GLN A 182 6.87 -0.80 21.53
C GLN A 182 6.57 -2.25 21.90
N GLU A 183 5.30 -2.66 21.84
CA GLU A 183 4.90 -4.04 22.09
C GLU A 183 5.46 -5.00 21.02
N TYR A 184 5.38 -4.64 19.74
CA TYR A 184 5.93 -5.44 18.64
C TYR A 184 7.45 -5.62 18.79
N LYS A 185 8.21 -4.54 19.04
CA LYS A 185 9.67 -4.56 19.25
C LYS A 185 10.06 -5.45 20.44
N SER A 186 9.25 -5.44 21.51
CA SER A 186 9.45 -6.30 22.68
C SER A 186 9.22 -7.78 22.40
N ASP A 187 8.21 -8.10 21.58
CA ASP A 187 7.84 -9.50 21.30
C ASP A 187 8.60 -10.14 20.15
N PHE A 188 9.13 -9.34 19.21
CA PHE A 188 9.90 -9.82 18.07
C PHE A 188 11.11 -10.72 18.42
N PRO A 189 12.03 -10.33 19.32
CA PRO A 189 13.17 -11.19 19.68
C PRO A 189 12.71 -12.47 20.40
N LYS A 190 11.65 -12.42 21.22
CA LYS A 190 11.08 -13.61 21.87
C LYS A 190 10.55 -14.59 20.82
N ALA A 191 9.92 -14.09 19.76
CA ALA A 191 9.44 -14.89 18.65
C ALA A 191 10.59 -15.46 17.79
N GLN A 192 11.70 -14.73 17.63
CA GLN A 192 12.91 -15.28 16.99
C GLN A 192 13.50 -16.42 17.82
N GLU A 193 13.66 -16.23 19.13
CA GLU A 193 14.16 -17.26 20.04
C GLU A 193 13.24 -18.49 20.04
N ALA A 194 11.93 -18.30 20.15
CA ALA A 194 10.95 -19.38 20.09
C ALA A 194 11.04 -20.17 18.77
N ARG A 195 11.17 -19.49 17.62
CA ARG A 195 11.38 -20.15 16.32
C ARG A 195 12.69 -20.94 16.28
N SER A 196 13.76 -20.40 16.87
CA SER A 196 15.04 -21.12 17.00
C SER A 196 14.88 -22.39 17.85
N ILE A 197 14.16 -22.33 18.97
CA ILE A 197 13.89 -23.50 19.82
C ILE A 197 13.12 -24.55 19.02
N LEU A 198 12.01 -24.16 18.36
CA LEU A 198 11.17 -25.07 17.58
C LEU A 198 11.90 -25.76 16.43
N SER A 199 12.96 -25.14 15.88
CA SER A 199 13.80 -25.79 14.86
C SER A 199 14.53 -27.04 15.38
N SER A 200 14.77 -27.12 16.69
CA SER A 200 15.46 -28.24 17.36
C SER A 200 14.55 -29.09 18.25
N LYS A 201 13.46 -28.49 18.76
CA LYS A 201 12.46 -29.11 19.64
C LYS A 201 11.05 -28.73 19.16
N PRO A 202 10.55 -29.37 18.09
CA PRO A 202 9.27 -29.01 17.49
C PRO A 202 8.06 -29.17 18.40
N ASP A 203 8.18 -29.93 19.50
CA ASP A 203 7.14 -30.22 20.48
C ASP A 203 7.22 -29.34 21.75
N ASP A 204 8.10 -28.33 21.78
CA ASP A 204 8.16 -27.38 22.89
C ASP A 204 6.90 -26.51 22.94
N SER A 205 6.04 -26.77 23.91
CA SER A 205 4.74 -26.10 24.04
C SER A 205 4.85 -24.62 24.44
N THR A 206 5.94 -24.22 25.10
CA THR A 206 6.16 -22.81 25.47
C THR A 206 6.61 -22.02 24.24
N ALA A 207 7.57 -22.54 23.49
CA ALA A 207 8.02 -21.94 22.24
C ALA A 207 6.90 -21.92 21.18
N SER A 208 6.09 -22.97 21.11
CA SER A 208 4.90 -23.03 20.24
C SER A 208 3.91 -21.92 20.57
N LEU A 209 3.59 -21.70 21.86
CA LEU A 209 2.71 -20.62 22.28
C LEU A 209 3.26 -19.24 21.88
N VAL A 210 4.55 -18.98 22.14
CA VAL A 210 5.18 -17.68 21.84
C VAL A 210 5.19 -17.42 20.32
N SER A 211 5.68 -18.37 19.53
CA SER A 211 5.72 -18.23 18.07
C SER A 211 4.33 -18.15 17.45
N GLY A 212 3.38 -18.95 17.95
CA GLY A 212 2.00 -18.96 17.48
C GLY A 212 1.28 -17.64 17.76
N ARG A 213 1.40 -17.11 18.98
CA ARG A 213 0.88 -15.78 19.32
C ARG A 213 1.49 -14.70 18.46
N PHE A 214 2.80 -14.76 18.22
CA PHE A 214 3.45 -13.74 17.39
C PHE A 214 2.90 -13.75 15.95
N ASN A 215 2.76 -14.94 15.36
CA ASN A 215 2.20 -15.08 14.01
C ASN A 215 0.74 -14.60 13.93
N CYS A 216 -0.13 -15.06 14.83
CA CYS A 216 -1.55 -14.68 14.81
C CYS A 216 -1.76 -13.20 15.12
N LEU A 217 -1.15 -12.71 16.20
CA LEU A 217 -1.47 -11.40 16.74
C LEU A 217 -0.75 -10.30 16.00
N TRP A 218 0.58 -10.42 15.82
CA TRP A 218 1.42 -9.36 15.27
C TRP A 218 1.55 -9.41 13.75
N LYS A 219 1.61 -10.61 13.16
CA LYS A 219 1.73 -10.80 11.71
C LYS A 219 0.39 -11.05 11.01
N ASN A 220 -0.70 -11.18 11.77
CA ASN A 220 -2.02 -11.56 11.28
C ASN A 220 -2.01 -12.86 10.44
N ASP A 221 -1.02 -13.72 10.66
CA ASP A 221 -0.87 -15.02 10.01
C ASP A 221 -1.47 -16.12 10.90
N TRP A 222 -2.80 -16.16 10.90
CA TRP A 222 -3.57 -17.15 11.63
C TRP A 222 -3.35 -18.57 11.11
N GLY A 223 -3.01 -18.73 9.83
CA GLY A 223 -2.77 -20.04 9.22
C GLY A 223 -1.57 -20.74 9.84
N THR A 224 -0.43 -20.05 9.95
CA THR A 224 0.77 -20.59 10.60
C THR A 224 0.67 -20.54 12.13
N GLY A 225 0.00 -19.52 12.68
CA GLY A 225 -0.04 -19.30 14.12
C GLY A 225 -1.00 -20.24 14.87
N LEU A 226 -2.18 -20.54 14.33
CA LEU A 226 -3.18 -21.36 15.03
C LEU A 226 -2.69 -22.78 15.39
N PRO A 227 -2.01 -23.54 14.50
CA PRO A 227 -1.46 -24.85 14.86
C PRO A 227 -0.47 -24.77 16.02
N LEU A 228 0.36 -23.73 16.06
CA LEU A 228 1.33 -23.50 17.13
C LEU A 228 0.64 -23.11 18.45
N ILE A 229 -0.41 -22.28 18.39
CA ILE A 229 -1.22 -21.96 19.56
C ILE A 229 -1.94 -23.21 20.09
N ALA A 230 -2.46 -24.06 19.20
CA ALA A 230 -3.14 -25.31 19.57
C ALA A 230 -2.19 -26.29 20.29
N ALA A 231 -0.91 -26.33 19.91
CA ALA A 231 0.15 -27.08 20.60
C ALA A 231 0.75 -26.33 21.81
N GLY A 232 0.29 -25.11 22.08
CA GLY A 232 0.85 -24.23 23.08
C GLY A 232 0.49 -24.59 24.52
N SER A 233 1.22 -24.01 25.48
CA SER A 233 1.06 -24.27 26.91
C SER A 233 -0.15 -23.58 27.58
N ASP A 234 -0.81 -22.61 26.93
CA ASP A 234 -2.02 -21.96 27.44
C ASP A 234 -3.25 -22.79 27.05
N SER A 235 -3.85 -23.49 28.03
CA SER A 235 -4.98 -24.38 27.78
C SER A 235 -6.22 -23.70 27.22
N THR A 236 -6.48 -22.44 27.60
CA THR A 236 -7.64 -21.69 27.10
C THR A 236 -7.43 -21.31 25.65
N LEU A 237 -6.25 -20.78 25.33
CA LEU A 237 -5.93 -20.35 23.97
C LEU A 237 -5.73 -21.54 23.02
N SER A 238 -5.14 -22.63 23.51
CA SER A 238 -5.01 -23.90 22.79
C SER A 238 -6.38 -24.45 22.39
N LYS A 239 -7.36 -24.46 23.31
CA LYS A 239 -8.73 -24.90 23.00
C LYS A 239 -9.38 -24.02 21.93
N LEU A 240 -9.31 -22.69 22.06
CA LEU A 240 -9.86 -21.76 21.07
C LEU A 240 -9.23 -21.96 19.70
N ALA A 241 -7.92 -22.19 19.62
CA ALA A 241 -7.25 -22.45 18.36
C ALA A 241 -7.68 -23.80 17.73
N GLN A 242 -7.90 -24.84 18.52
CA GLN A 242 -8.41 -26.13 18.02
C GLN A 242 -9.84 -26.01 17.47
N GLU A 243 -10.71 -25.30 18.19
CA GLU A 243 -12.08 -24.99 17.75
C GLU A 243 -12.06 -24.18 16.45
N ASP A 244 -11.18 -23.19 16.35
CA ASP A 244 -10.99 -22.38 15.16
C ASP A 244 -10.51 -23.20 13.94
N ILE A 245 -9.46 -24.02 14.11
CA ILE A 245 -8.90 -24.86 13.03
C ILE A 245 -9.94 -25.85 12.48
N SER A 246 -10.76 -26.44 13.36
CA SER A 246 -11.76 -27.45 12.99
C SER A 246 -13.14 -26.87 12.65
N GLY A 247 -13.32 -25.56 12.87
CA GLY A 247 -14.60 -24.89 12.84
C GLY A 247 -15.26 -24.87 11.47
N THR A 248 -16.58 -25.10 11.44
CA THR A 248 -17.38 -24.92 10.22
C THR A 248 -18.20 -23.64 10.28
N SER A 249 -18.95 -23.36 9.20
CA SER A 249 -19.86 -22.21 9.17
C SER A 249 -20.99 -22.28 10.21
N GLU A 250 -21.32 -23.48 10.67
CA GLU A 250 -22.31 -23.76 11.72
C GLU A 250 -21.77 -23.36 13.10
N ASP A 251 -20.47 -23.53 13.33
CA ASP A 251 -19.79 -23.22 14.59
C ASP A 251 -19.35 -21.75 14.69
N ALA A 252 -19.37 -21.02 13.57
CA ALA A 252 -18.79 -19.70 13.41
C ALA A 252 -19.23 -18.68 14.48
N PHE A 253 -20.48 -18.75 14.95
CA PHE A 253 -20.96 -17.86 16.02
C PHE A 253 -20.24 -18.12 17.35
N GLU A 254 -20.14 -19.39 17.76
CA GLU A 254 -19.51 -19.78 19.03
C GLU A 254 -18.00 -19.57 19.00
N ILE A 255 -17.34 -19.88 17.88
CA ILE A 255 -15.90 -19.64 17.70
C ILE A 255 -15.61 -18.13 17.77
N GLY A 256 -16.40 -17.31 17.07
CA GLY A 256 -16.27 -15.86 17.13
C GLY A 256 -16.45 -15.31 18.54
N ASN A 257 -17.45 -15.81 19.28
CA ASN A 257 -17.66 -15.44 20.69
C ASN A 257 -16.49 -15.85 21.58
N GLY A 258 -15.93 -17.04 21.37
CA GLY A 258 -14.75 -17.51 22.08
C GLY A 258 -13.58 -16.54 21.95
N TRP A 259 -13.25 -16.14 20.73
CA TRP A 259 -12.21 -15.15 20.46
C TRP A 259 -12.52 -13.77 21.03
N TRP A 260 -13.75 -13.28 20.89
CA TRP A 260 -14.16 -11.98 21.41
C TRP A 260 -14.06 -11.91 22.94
N ASN A 261 -14.59 -12.93 23.62
CA ASN A 261 -14.56 -13.02 25.08
C ASN A 261 -13.12 -13.16 25.62
N TYR A 262 -12.24 -13.84 24.87
CA TYR A 262 -10.82 -13.88 25.22
C TYR A 262 -10.16 -12.51 25.02
N ALA A 263 -10.53 -11.77 23.96
CA ALA A 263 -10.04 -10.43 23.65
C ALA A 263 -10.43 -9.39 24.70
N GLU A 264 -11.62 -9.47 25.29
CA GLU A 264 -12.10 -8.53 26.32
C GLU A 264 -11.22 -8.48 27.57
N ARG A 265 -10.42 -9.53 27.81
CA ARG A 265 -9.47 -9.62 28.92
C ARG A 265 -8.10 -9.06 28.60
N LYS A 266 -7.93 -8.54 27.38
CA LYS A 266 -6.67 -7.98 26.87
C LYS A 266 -6.82 -6.47 26.66
N THR A 267 -5.70 -5.81 26.43
CA THR A 267 -5.62 -4.37 26.17
C THR A 267 -4.80 -4.12 24.90
N GLY A 268 -4.78 -2.87 24.46
CA GLY A 268 -3.95 -2.45 23.33
C GLY A 268 -4.21 -3.25 22.05
N TYR A 269 -3.15 -3.45 21.28
CA TYR A 269 -3.23 -4.12 19.98
C TYR A 269 -3.60 -5.59 20.09
N VAL A 270 -3.17 -6.30 21.14
CA VAL A 270 -3.49 -7.71 21.34
C VAL A 270 -5.01 -7.94 21.40
N ARG A 271 -5.75 -7.06 22.09
CA ARG A 271 -7.22 -7.11 22.09
C ARG A 271 -7.78 -6.98 20.68
N LEU A 272 -7.26 -6.04 19.90
CA LEU A 272 -7.76 -5.73 18.57
C LEU A 272 -7.46 -6.87 17.59
N ALA A 273 -6.26 -7.47 17.62
CA ALA A 273 -5.95 -8.63 16.80
C ALA A 273 -6.88 -9.83 17.10
N LEU A 274 -7.19 -10.09 18.37
CA LEU A 274 -8.13 -11.15 18.76
C LEU A 274 -9.57 -10.82 18.34
N GLN A 275 -10.01 -9.56 18.48
CA GLN A 275 -11.32 -9.11 17.97
C GLN A 275 -11.39 -9.23 16.43
N ASN A 276 -10.30 -8.98 15.71
CA ASN A 276 -10.24 -9.18 14.27
C ASN A 276 -10.54 -10.64 13.90
N ARG A 277 -9.98 -11.61 14.64
CA ARG A 277 -10.28 -13.02 14.42
C ARG A 277 -11.72 -13.37 14.77
N ALA A 278 -12.26 -12.80 15.83
CA ALA A 278 -13.68 -12.94 16.14
C ALA A 278 -14.57 -12.43 14.99
N VAL A 279 -14.24 -11.26 14.43
CA VAL A 279 -14.96 -10.65 13.31
C VAL A 279 -14.90 -11.49 12.03
N PHE A 280 -13.76 -12.15 11.75
CA PHE A 280 -13.66 -13.12 10.66
C PHE A 280 -14.75 -14.21 10.78
N TRP A 281 -14.93 -14.78 11.97
CA TRP A 281 -15.96 -15.79 12.22
C TRP A 281 -17.38 -15.22 12.25
N TYR A 282 -17.57 -14.03 12.81
CA TYR A 282 -18.86 -13.35 12.79
C TYR A 282 -19.36 -13.06 11.37
N ARG A 283 -18.47 -12.67 10.45
CA ARG A 283 -18.80 -12.48 9.03
C ARG A 283 -19.30 -13.78 8.38
N THR A 284 -18.68 -14.91 8.71
CA THR A 284 -19.16 -16.23 8.28
C THR A 284 -20.53 -16.55 8.87
N ALA A 285 -20.74 -16.26 10.15
CA ALA A 285 -21.98 -16.53 10.87
C ALA A 285 -23.18 -15.69 10.37
N LEU A 286 -22.97 -14.42 10.00
CA LEU A 286 -24.02 -13.46 9.61
C LEU A 286 -24.90 -13.94 8.44
N THR A 287 -24.44 -14.91 7.65
CA THR A 287 -25.20 -15.50 6.54
C THR A 287 -26.34 -16.43 6.98
N LYS A 288 -26.35 -16.90 8.24
CA LYS A 288 -27.23 -17.99 8.72
C LYS A 288 -27.99 -17.71 10.02
N GLN A 289 -27.84 -16.54 10.65
CA GLN A 289 -28.43 -16.27 11.97
C GLN A 289 -29.84 -15.69 11.94
N ASP A 290 -30.59 -15.90 13.04
CA ASP A 290 -31.83 -15.19 13.35
C ASP A 290 -31.59 -13.68 13.61
N SER A 291 -32.67 -12.89 13.65
CA SER A 291 -32.60 -11.42 13.70
C SER A 291 -31.91 -10.86 14.95
N GLU A 292 -32.00 -11.55 16.08
CA GLU A 292 -31.44 -11.07 17.35
C GLU A 292 -29.92 -11.28 17.37
N LYS A 293 -29.45 -12.49 17.03
CA LYS A 293 -28.02 -12.77 16.91
C LYS A 293 -27.37 -11.92 15.82
N LYS A 294 -28.07 -11.69 14.72
CA LYS A 294 -27.60 -10.83 13.64
C LYS A 294 -27.30 -9.40 14.13
N SER A 295 -28.19 -8.78 14.90
CA SER A 295 -27.99 -7.42 15.42
C SER A 295 -26.78 -7.32 16.36
N LEU A 296 -26.57 -8.30 17.24
CA LEU A 296 -25.38 -8.35 18.11
C LEU A 296 -24.08 -8.45 17.29
N LEU A 297 -24.05 -9.35 16.30
CA LEU A 297 -22.89 -9.55 15.44
C LEU A 297 -22.56 -8.29 14.64
N GLU A 298 -23.57 -7.66 14.02
CA GLU A 298 -23.41 -6.40 13.28
C GLU A 298 -22.86 -5.29 14.18
N SER A 299 -23.36 -5.19 15.42
CA SER A 299 -22.83 -4.21 16.40
C SER A 299 -21.36 -4.45 16.72
N ARG A 300 -20.95 -5.71 16.96
CA ARG A 300 -19.55 -6.06 17.28
C ARG A 300 -18.60 -5.86 16.10
N VAL A 301 -19.06 -6.20 14.89
CA VAL A 301 -18.32 -5.94 13.66
C VAL A 301 -18.13 -4.43 13.46
N THR A 302 -19.19 -3.65 13.65
CA THR A 302 -19.15 -2.18 13.55
C THR A 302 -18.23 -1.56 14.60
N GLU A 303 -18.33 -2.00 15.86
CA GLU A 303 -17.45 -1.56 16.96
C GLU A 303 -15.98 -1.81 16.59
N PHE A 304 -15.65 -3.04 16.16
CA PHE A 304 -14.30 -3.38 15.76
C PHE A 304 -13.83 -2.56 14.54
N GLU A 305 -14.65 -2.46 13.49
CA GLU A 305 -14.31 -1.74 12.26
C GLU A 305 -14.02 -0.26 12.54
N SER A 306 -14.81 0.40 13.40
CA SER A 306 -14.56 1.79 13.78
C SER A 306 -13.18 2.03 14.40
N ARG A 307 -12.65 1.03 15.13
CA ARG A 307 -11.34 1.11 15.82
C ARG A 307 -10.19 0.58 14.96
N TRP A 308 -10.43 -0.48 14.20
CA TRP A 308 -9.40 -1.13 13.37
C TRP A 308 -8.95 -0.25 12.21
N ILE A 309 -9.83 0.57 11.64
CA ILE A 309 -9.48 1.56 10.59
C ILE A 309 -8.39 2.52 11.07
N MET A 310 -8.30 2.76 12.39
CA MET A 310 -7.28 3.66 12.95
C MET A 310 -5.92 2.98 13.07
N ILE A 311 -5.81 1.65 13.13
CA ILE A 311 -4.51 1.00 13.30
C ILE A 311 -3.91 0.64 11.93
N PRO A 312 -2.67 1.07 11.63
CA PRO A 312 -2.03 0.73 10.37
C PRO A 312 -1.86 -0.78 10.21
N GLN A 313 -2.17 -1.24 9.00
CA GLN A 313 -2.25 -2.65 8.67
C GLN A 313 -0.85 -3.18 8.36
N PHE A 314 -0.09 -3.54 9.39
CA PHE A 314 1.21 -4.23 9.26
C PHE A 314 1.14 -5.62 8.61
N ALA A 315 -0.03 -6.03 8.12
CA ALA A 315 -0.15 -7.30 7.42
C ALA A 315 0.30 -7.14 5.96
N SER A 316 1.61 -7.12 5.72
CA SER A 316 2.08 -7.85 4.55
C SER A 316 1.63 -9.30 4.77
N LYS A 317 0.55 -9.71 4.11
CA LYS A 317 0.16 -11.11 4.05
C LYS A 317 1.43 -11.89 3.63
N PRO A 318 1.97 -12.81 4.43
CA PRO A 318 3.06 -13.65 3.95
C PRO A 318 2.56 -14.37 2.68
N PRO A 319 3.45 -14.69 1.73
CA PRO A 319 3.07 -15.40 0.52
C PRO A 319 2.26 -16.64 0.90
N ALA A 320 1.10 -16.83 0.26
CA ALA A 320 0.25 -17.97 0.52
C ALA A 320 1.07 -19.24 0.36
N THR A 321 1.08 -20.12 1.35
CA THR A 321 1.76 -21.41 1.27
C THR A 321 0.68 -22.48 1.10
N ILE A 322 0.70 -23.23 0.01
CA ILE A 322 -0.14 -24.43 -0.17
C ILE A 322 0.81 -25.63 -0.15
N ASP A 323 0.52 -26.62 0.70
CA ASP A 323 1.28 -27.86 0.85
C ASP A 323 2.79 -27.66 1.13
N GLY A 324 3.14 -26.68 1.96
CA GLY A 324 4.54 -26.40 2.33
C GLY A 324 5.38 -25.78 1.21
N LYS A 325 4.75 -25.35 0.11
CA LYS A 325 5.38 -24.56 -0.96
C LYS A 325 4.85 -23.14 -0.93
N THR A 326 5.77 -22.18 -0.88
CA THR A 326 5.48 -20.76 -1.11
C THR A 326 4.89 -20.59 -2.50
N ILE A 327 3.68 -20.05 -2.61
CA ILE A 327 3.11 -19.68 -3.91
C ILE A 327 3.73 -18.33 -4.30
N GLU A 328 4.64 -18.39 -5.26
CA GLU A 328 5.21 -17.21 -5.93
C GLU A 328 4.20 -16.53 -6.88
N ASP A 329 3.06 -17.17 -7.19
CA ASP A 329 2.11 -16.75 -8.24
C ASP A 329 1.22 -15.56 -7.82
N GLY A 330 1.83 -14.45 -7.45
CA GLY A 330 1.21 -13.14 -7.54
C GLY A 330 1.61 -12.44 -8.84
N ILE A 331 0.76 -11.54 -9.34
CA ILE A 331 1.08 -10.74 -10.52
C ILE A 331 1.71 -9.44 -10.02
N SER A 332 2.99 -9.23 -10.28
CA SER A 332 3.70 -7.98 -10.00
C SER A 332 3.43 -6.95 -11.09
N GLY A 333 3.23 -5.70 -10.68
CA GLY A 333 2.86 -4.61 -11.56
C GLY A 333 2.53 -3.33 -10.81
N SER A 334 2.03 -2.33 -11.49
CA SER A 334 1.68 -1.03 -10.91
C SER A 334 0.24 -0.67 -11.23
N PHE A 335 -0.44 -0.03 -10.29
CA PHE A 335 -1.73 0.58 -10.59
C PHE A 335 -1.55 1.85 -11.43
N VAL A 336 -2.44 2.08 -12.39
CA VAL A 336 -2.48 3.30 -13.20
C VAL A 336 -3.89 3.88 -13.10
N GLY A 337 -3.98 5.15 -12.72
CA GLY A 337 -5.25 5.87 -12.55
C GLY A 337 -5.37 7.10 -13.43
N VAL A 338 -6.56 7.38 -13.97
CA VAL A 338 -6.93 8.68 -14.57
C VAL A 338 -8.19 9.20 -13.90
N ILE A 339 -8.14 10.45 -13.43
CA ILE A 339 -9.32 11.17 -12.97
C ILE A 339 -9.18 12.70 -13.12
N LYS A 340 -10.32 13.40 -13.26
CA LYS A 340 -10.42 14.85 -13.00
C LYS A 340 -10.59 15.12 -11.51
N GLY A 341 -9.52 14.96 -10.74
CA GLY A 341 -9.50 15.10 -9.28
C GLY A 341 -8.22 14.50 -8.69
N SER A 342 -8.31 14.01 -7.46
CA SER A 342 -7.27 13.22 -6.78
C SER A 342 -7.86 11.88 -6.35
N GLY A 343 -7.00 10.87 -6.16
CA GLY A 343 -7.41 9.56 -5.70
C GLY A 343 -6.26 8.79 -5.08
N LYS A 344 -6.61 7.80 -4.27
CA LYS A 344 -5.70 6.91 -3.53
C LYS A 344 -6.09 5.47 -3.81
N ILE A 345 -5.11 4.58 -3.90
CA ILE A 345 -5.33 3.14 -3.96
C ILE A 345 -4.66 2.52 -2.76
N TRP A 346 -5.41 1.71 -2.03
CA TRP A 346 -4.95 0.95 -0.89
C TRP A 346 -4.99 -0.54 -1.25
N LEU A 347 -3.95 -1.29 -0.96
CA LEU A 347 -3.89 -2.73 -1.09
C LEU A 347 -3.77 -3.33 0.31
N ASN A 348 -4.74 -4.15 0.70
CA ASN A 348 -4.84 -4.73 2.04
C ASN A 348 -4.70 -3.70 3.17
N GLY A 349 -5.17 -2.47 2.95
CA GLY A 349 -5.06 -1.37 3.91
C GLY A 349 -3.74 -0.60 3.89
N ARG A 350 -2.77 -0.96 3.04
CA ARG A 350 -1.56 -0.18 2.76
C ARG A 350 -1.80 0.77 1.59
N LEU A 351 -1.45 2.06 1.70
CA LEU A 351 -1.53 2.97 0.56
C LEU A 351 -0.45 2.60 -0.46
N VAL A 352 -0.84 2.32 -1.70
CA VAL A 352 0.06 1.85 -2.78
C VAL A 352 0.10 2.77 -3.99
N SER A 353 -0.82 3.73 -4.10
CA SER A 353 -0.81 4.69 -5.21
C SER A 353 -1.59 5.95 -4.85
N TYR A 354 -1.09 7.08 -5.33
CA TYR A 354 -1.84 8.33 -5.47
C TYR A 354 -1.97 8.65 -6.97
N PHE A 355 -3.16 9.07 -7.41
CA PHE A 355 -3.40 9.44 -8.80
C PHE A 355 -4.14 10.79 -8.89
N GLY A 356 -3.69 11.67 -9.77
CA GLY A 356 -4.08 13.10 -9.82
C GLY A 356 -4.46 13.60 -11.23
N VAL A 357 -4.75 14.91 -11.33
CA VAL A 357 -5.55 15.54 -12.39
C VAL A 357 -4.99 15.36 -13.82
N GLN A 358 -5.88 14.83 -14.69
CA GLN A 358 -5.90 14.90 -16.18
C GLN A 358 -4.92 14.07 -17.02
N GLU A 359 -3.85 13.49 -16.46
CA GLU A 359 -2.99 12.55 -17.20
C GLU A 359 -2.88 11.19 -16.46
N PRO A 360 -2.75 10.05 -17.17
CA PRO A 360 -2.54 8.75 -16.53
C PRO A 360 -1.22 8.76 -15.75
N VAL A 361 -1.30 8.68 -14.43
CA VAL A 361 -0.11 8.58 -13.57
C VAL A 361 0.05 7.12 -13.17
N PRO A 362 1.13 6.44 -13.58
CA PRO A 362 1.47 5.14 -13.02
C PRO A 362 1.86 5.31 -11.55
N ALA A 363 1.43 4.36 -10.72
CA ALA A 363 1.88 4.27 -9.34
C ALA A 363 3.41 4.21 -9.31
N SER A 364 4.02 4.93 -8.38
CA SER A 364 5.47 4.96 -8.15
C SER A 364 6.01 3.67 -7.52
N GLU A 365 5.19 2.64 -7.37
CA GLU A 365 5.55 1.39 -6.69
C GLU A 365 5.01 0.19 -7.49
N THR A 366 5.86 -0.81 -7.68
CA THR A 366 5.46 -2.14 -8.14
C THR A 366 4.92 -2.93 -6.95
N VAL A 367 3.69 -3.41 -7.05
CA VAL A 367 3.03 -4.24 -6.04
C VAL A 367 2.68 -5.60 -6.63
N THR A 368 2.76 -6.64 -5.79
CA THR A 368 2.37 -8.00 -6.17
C THR A 368 0.95 -8.28 -5.73
N LEU A 369 0.02 -8.41 -6.68
CA LEU A 369 -1.37 -8.79 -6.40
C LEU A 369 -1.51 -10.30 -6.28
N ARG A 370 -2.15 -10.76 -5.21
CA ARG A 370 -2.43 -12.17 -4.92
C ARG A 370 -3.93 -12.40 -4.81
N LYS A 371 -4.37 -13.63 -5.10
CA LYS A 371 -5.77 -14.03 -4.90
C LYS A 371 -6.22 -13.71 -3.48
N GLY A 372 -7.36 -13.03 -3.36
CA GLY A 372 -7.96 -12.66 -2.07
C GLY A 372 -7.40 -11.38 -1.46
N ASP A 373 -6.52 -10.65 -2.14
CA ASP A 373 -6.15 -9.29 -1.72
C ASP A 373 -7.33 -8.34 -1.87
N ILE A 374 -7.47 -7.41 -0.92
CA ILE A 374 -8.51 -6.38 -0.94
C ILE A 374 -7.88 -5.09 -1.44
N VAL A 375 -8.39 -4.54 -2.53
CA VAL A 375 -7.97 -3.23 -3.01
C VAL A 375 -9.07 -2.23 -2.74
N VAL A 376 -8.74 -1.10 -2.13
CA VAL A 376 -9.66 0.02 -1.89
C VAL A 376 -9.20 1.20 -2.72
N VAL A 377 -10.09 1.76 -3.52
CA VAL A 377 -9.87 2.97 -4.28
C VAL A 377 -10.67 4.08 -3.62
N GLU A 378 -9.99 5.13 -3.20
CA GLU A 378 -10.58 6.38 -2.74
C GLU A 378 -10.43 7.45 -3.82
N VAL A 379 -11.49 8.21 -4.05
CA VAL A 379 -11.56 9.22 -5.08
C VAL A 379 -12.12 10.51 -4.50
N GLU A 380 -11.38 11.60 -4.66
CA GLU A 380 -11.81 12.96 -4.32
C GLU A 380 -12.09 13.74 -5.62
N CYS A 381 -13.37 14.01 -5.89
CA CYS A 381 -13.80 14.78 -7.05
C CYS A 381 -14.18 16.22 -6.64
N ARG A 382 -13.38 17.19 -7.11
CA ARG A 382 -13.67 18.63 -6.93
C ARG A 382 -14.55 19.23 -8.02
N PHE A 383 -14.79 18.50 -9.11
CA PHE A 383 -15.51 18.97 -10.30
C PHE A 383 -16.84 18.22 -10.53
N VAL A 384 -17.75 18.86 -11.28
CA VAL A 384 -19.12 18.38 -11.54
C VAL A 384 -19.16 17.14 -12.46
N TYR A 385 -18.13 16.95 -13.29
CA TYR A 385 -18.01 15.86 -14.28
C TYR A 385 -17.03 14.77 -13.83
N ARG A 386 -17.45 13.50 -13.97
CA ARG A 386 -16.95 12.35 -13.21
C ARG A 386 -16.53 11.26 -14.17
N ALA A 387 -15.28 10.88 -14.19
CA ALA A 387 -14.85 9.67 -14.85
C ALA A 387 -13.51 9.29 -14.21
N ALA A 388 -13.49 8.20 -13.45
CA ALA A 388 -12.27 7.60 -12.96
C ALA A 388 -12.03 6.31 -13.74
N ARG A 389 -10.78 6.01 -14.06
CA ARG A 389 -10.38 4.72 -14.63
C ARG A 389 -9.11 4.26 -13.96
N ILE A 390 -9.09 3.00 -13.53
CA ILE A 390 -7.95 2.38 -12.87
C ILE A 390 -7.68 1.06 -13.56
N ALA A 391 -6.41 0.79 -13.83
CA ALA A 391 -5.92 -0.49 -14.29
C ALA A 391 -4.76 -0.93 -13.40
N PHE A 392 -4.50 -2.23 -13.35
CA PHE A 392 -3.25 -2.79 -12.86
C PHE A 392 -2.46 -3.26 -14.07
N ILE A 393 -1.24 -2.76 -14.25
CA ILE A 393 -0.36 -3.11 -15.37
C ILE A 393 0.76 -3.97 -14.83
N SER A 394 0.82 -5.23 -15.23
CA SER A 394 1.92 -6.10 -14.83
C SER A 394 3.25 -5.73 -15.46
N ASP A 395 4.32 -6.29 -14.90
CA ASP A 395 5.67 -6.19 -15.45
C ASP A 395 5.76 -6.71 -16.90
N ASP A 396 4.93 -7.70 -17.28
CA ASP A 396 4.83 -8.19 -18.67
C ASP A 396 3.95 -7.30 -19.58
N ARG A 397 3.51 -6.15 -19.07
CA ARG A 397 2.63 -5.16 -19.71
C ARG A 397 1.22 -5.64 -20.03
N SER A 398 0.78 -6.75 -19.44
CA SER A 398 -0.63 -7.11 -19.47
C SER A 398 -1.43 -6.09 -18.66
N SER A 399 -2.51 -5.59 -19.25
CA SER A 399 -3.42 -4.67 -18.58
C SER A 399 -4.55 -5.44 -17.93
N TYR A 400 -4.76 -5.22 -16.63
CA TYR A 400 -5.81 -5.86 -15.85
C TYR A 400 -6.77 -4.82 -15.32
N LEU A 401 -8.06 -5.02 -15.57
CA LEU A 401 -9.09 -4.18 -14.97
C LEU A 401 -9.39 -4.70 -13.57
N PRO A 402 -9.16 -3.90 -12.52
CA PRO A 402 -9.48 -4.30 -11.16
C PRO A 402 -10.97 -4.59 -10.93
N ILE A 403 -11.85 -3.98 -11.73
CA ILE A 403 -13.32 -4.10 -11.61
C ILE A 403 -13.96 -3.96 -13.00
N THR A 404 -14.88 -4.85 -13.36
CA THR A 404 -15.84 -4.62 -14.46
C THR A 404 -17.13 -3.94 -13.96
N LYS A 405 -17.89 -3.28 -14.85
CA LYS A 405 -19.18 -2.64 -14.49
C LYS A 405 -20.17 -3.62 -13.81
N SER A 406 -20.16 -4.89 -14.20
CA SER A 406 -20.97 -5.94 -13.57
C SER A 406 -20.50 -6.29 -12.15
N GLU A 407 -19.22 -6.09 -11.84
CA GLU A 407 -18.62 -6.41 -10.55
C GLU A 407 -18.76 -5.28 -9.53
N LEU A 408 -18.93 -4.03 -9.95
CA LEU A 408 -19.34 -2.92 -9.06
C LEU A 408 -20.60 -3.26 -8.26
N LYS A 409 -21.54 -4.01 -8.86
CA LYS A 409 -22.76 -4.47 -8.18
C LYS A 409 -22.52 -5.54 -7.11
N ASN A 410 -21.35 -6.18 -7.11
CA ASN A 410 -20.93 -7.15 -6.12
C ASN A 410 -20.06 -6.52 -5.01
N VAL A 411 -19.52 -5.31 -5.23
CA VAL A 411 -18.77 -4.53 -4.23
C VAL A 411 -19.63 -4.18 -3.02
N THR A 412 -20.93 -3.97 -3.20
CA THR A 412 -21.90 -3.74 -2.11
C THR A 412 -22.08 -4.94 -1.17
N LYS A 413 -21.52 -6.11 -1.51
CA LYS A 413 -21.47 -7.31 -0.65
C LYS A 413 -20.14 -7.43 0.11
N LEU A 414 -19.15 -6.59 -0.19
CA LEU A 414 -17.89 -6.50 0.53
C LEU A 414 -18.07 -5.49 1.67
N ASN A 415 -17.96 -5.94 2.92
CA ASN A 415 -18.09 -5.05 4.09
C ASN A 415 -16.77 -4.32 4.32
N VAL A 416 -16.53 -3.28 3.52
CA VAL A 416 -15.37 -2.38 3.66
C VAL A 416 -15.89 -1.01 4.12
N PRO A 417 -15.30 -0.39 5.16
CA PRO A 417 -15.73 0.91 5.67
C PRO A 417 -15.71 2.02 4.61
N ASP A 418 -16.64 2.98 4.70
CA ASP A 418 -16.81 4.14 3.82
C ASP A 418 -17.21 3.88 2.36
N ILE A 419 -17.65 2.65 2.04
CA ILE A 419 -18.28 2.38 0.73
C ILE A 419 -19.75 2.80 0.80
N ASP A 420 -20.06 3.93 0.16
CA ASP A 420 -21.45 4.36 -0.05
C ASP A 420 -22.12 3.46 -1.10
N ALA A 421 -22.84 2.44 -0.62
CA ALA A 421 -23.60 1.51 -1.45
C ALA A 421 -24.68 2.21 -2.29
N GLU A 422 -25.19 3.35 -1.84
CA GLU A 422 -26.19 4.17 -2.54
C GLU A 422 -25.54 4.96 -3.68
N ALA A 423 -24.34 5.52 -3.46
CA ALA A 423 -23.52 6.15 -4.50
C ALA A 423 -23.12 5.18 -5.63
N ILE A 424 -22.84 3.91 -5.31
CA ILE A 424 -22.56 2.84 -6.30
C ILE A 424 -23.83 2.49 -7.08
N ALA A 425 -24.98 2.36 -6.41
CA ALA A 425 -26.25 2.04 -7.05
C ALA A 425 -26.75 3.18 -7.98
N GLN A 426 -26.40 4.43 -7.66
CA GLN A 426 -26.68 5.62 -8.48
C GLN A 426 -25.74 5.78 -9.69
N SER A 427 -24.73 4.93 -9.85
CA SER A 427 -23.84 4.88 -11.03
C SER A 427 -24.54 4.25 -12.26
N THR A 428 -25.73 4.74 -12.59
CA THR A 428 -26.45 4.36 -13.81
C THR A 428 -26.18 5.37 -14.92
N GLU A 429 -25.94 4.83 -16.12
CA GLU A 429 -25.86 5.47 -17.45
C GLU A 429 -25.29 6.89 -17.52
N SER A 430 -24.16 7.00 -18.23
CA SER A 430 -23.55 8.22 -18.76
C SER A 430 -24.53 9.40 -18.77
N PRO A 431 -24.40 10.40 -17.85
CA PRO A 431 -25.17 11.62 -17.97
C PRO A 431 -24.60 12.37 -19.17
N VAL A 432 -25.16 12.15 -20.35
CA VAL A 432 -24.70 12.82 -21.57
C VAL A 432 -25.00 14.30 -21.45
N ARG A 433 -24.00 15.06 -20.98
CA ARG A 433 -23.50 16.27 -21.63
C ARG A 433 -22.11 16.60 -21.08
N GLY A 434 -21.14 15.98 -21.72
CA GLY A 434 -19.70 16.15 -21.54
C GLY A 434 -19.06 14.92 -22.13
N ARG A 435 -18.84 14.89 -23.45
CA ARG A 435 -18.05 13.82 -24.08
C ARG A 435 -16.74 13.70 -23.30
N ILE A 436 -16.34 12.48 -22.92
CA ILE A 436 -14.92 12.23 -22.61
C ILE A 436 -14.17 12.82 -23.79
N GLU A 437 -13.34 13.85 -23.54
CA GLU A 437 -12.67 14.52 -24.65
C GLU A 437 -11.80 13.48 -25.35
N PRO A 438 -11.79 13.43 -26.70
CA PRO A 438 -11.01 12.46 -27.47
C PRO A 438 -9.53 12.40 -27.07
N THR A 439 -9.00 13.47 -26.47
CA THR A 439 -7.66 13.57 -25.88
C THR A 439 -7.43 12.59 -24.73
N HIS A 440 -8.36 12.43 -23.80
CA HIS A 440 -8.22 11.50 -22.67
C HIS A 440 -8.29 10.04 -23.12
N THR A 441 -9.14 9.73 -24.11
CA THR A 441 -9.23 8.39 -24.70
C THR A 441 -7.93 8.03 -25.43
N LYS A 442 -7.38 8.93 -26.26
CA LYS A 442 -6.10 8.73 -26.96
C LYS A 442 -4.90 8.63 -26.00
N GLN A 443 -4.89 9.41 -24.92
CA GLN A 443 -3.85 9.31 -23.89
C GLN A 443 -3.93 7.99 -23.13
N TRP A 444 -5.13 7.48 -22.86
CA TRP A 444 -5.34 6.18 -22.22
C TRP A 444 -4.91 5.00 -23.10
N GLU A 445 -5.19 5.05 -24.41
CA GLU A 445 -4.77 4.03 -25.38
C GLU A 445 -3.25 3.80 -25.42
N LYS A 446 -2.45 4.79 -25.01
CA LYS A 446 -1.00 4.68 -24.84
C LYS A 446 -0.57 3.71 -23.73
N TYR A 447 -1.42 3.51 -22.71
CA TYR A 447 -1.12 2.72 -21.52
C TYR A 447 -1.91 1.41 -21.43
N ALA A 448 -3.12 1.37 -22.00
CA ALA A 448 -3.95 0.16 -22.08
C ALA A 448 -4.83 0.19 -23.35
N SER A 449 -4.58 -0.73 -24.29
CA SER A 449 -5.30 -0.83 -25.56
C SER A 449 -6.53 -1.76 -25.50
N GLY A 450 -7.53 -1.55 -26.36
CA GLY A 450 -8.59 -2.53 -26.62
C GLY A 450 -9.81 -2.48 -25.70
N LEU A 451 -10.03 -1.39 -24.97
CA LEU A 451 -11.08 -1.28 -23.97
C LEU A 451 -12.06 -0.13 -24.24
N GLU A 452 -13.37 -0.43 -24.25
CA GLU A 452 -14.44 0.51 -24.66
C GLU A 452 -14.77 1.60 -23.61
N ALA A 453 -15.47 2.67 -24.06
CA ALA A 453 -15.92 3.78 -23.22
C ALA A 453 -16.92 3.38 -22.11
N SER A 454 -17.49 2.17 -22.18
CA SER A 454 -18.46 1.61 -21.25
C SER A 454 -17.86 1.18 -19.90
N GLU A 455 -16.53 1.23 -19.76
CA GLU A 455 -15.77 0.75 -18.59
C GLU A 455 -15.26 1.85 -17.64
N TRP A 456 -15.73 3.09 -17.80
CA TRP A 456 -15.41 4.19 -16.89
C TRP A 456 -16.31 4.19 -15.65
N PHE A 457 -15.76 4.57 -14.49
CA PHE A 457 -16.48 4.69 -13.22
C PHE A 457 -17.01 6.11 -13.00
N TYR A 458 -18.26 6.24 -12.52
CA TYR A 458 -18.94 7.51 -12.27
C TYR A 458 -19.48 7.55 -10.83
N GLY A 459 -18.97 8.45 -9.97
CA GLY A 459 -19.44 8.64 -8.58
C GLY A 459 -20.62 9.64 -8.46
N PRO A 460 -21.10 10.01 -7.25
CA PRO A 460 -22.13 11.05 -6.98
C PRO A 460 -21.56 12.50 -7.07
N GLN A 461 -22.38 13.56 -6.95
CA GLN A 461 -21.92 14.97 -7.04
C GLN A 461 -20.80 15.28 -6.02
N ARG A 462 -19.97 16.30 -6.30
CA ARG A 462 -18.83 16.84 -5.51
C ARG A 462 -18.64 16.20 -4.13
N GLY A 463 -17.54 15.48 -3.92
CA GLY A 463 -17.23 14.81 -2.66
C GLY A 463 -16.16 13.74 -2.80
N THR A 464 -15.93 13.01 -1.70
CA THR A 464 -15.06 11.84 -1.64
C THR A 464 -15.89 10.57 -1.68
N PHE A 465 -15.50 9.59 -2.49
CA PHE A 465 -16.15 8.28 -2.54
C PHE A 465 -15.12 7.16 -2.62
N LYS A 466 -15.46 5.99 -2.06
CA LYS A 466 -14.60 4.81 -2.01
C LYS A 466 -15.26 3.61 -2.66
N TYR A 467 -14.45 2.77 -3.30
CA TYR A 467 -14.82 1.47 -3.82
C TYR A 467 -13.80 0.44 -3.36
N ALA A 468 -14.19 -0.83 -3.16
CA ALA A 468 -13.23 -1.89 -2.89
C ALA A 468 -13.54 -3.17 -3.67
N PHE A 469 -12.54 -4.01 -3.89
CA PHE A 469 -12.71 -5.29 -4.56
C PHE A 469 -11.71 -6.33 -4.04
N VAL A 470 -12.05 -7.61 -4.24
CA VAL A 470 -11.19 -8.74 -3.89
C VAL A 470 -10.56 -9.30 -5.17
N VAL A 471 -9.25 -9.48 -5.16
CA VAL A 471 -8.46 -9.97 -6.29
C VAL A 471 -8.80 -11.44 -6.59
N GLU A 472 -9.24 -11.74 -7.82
CA GLU A 472 -9.47 -13.11 -8.32
C GLU A 472 -8.67 -13.37 -9.61
N PRO A 473 -7.52 -14.07 -9.57
CA PRO A 473 -6.58 -14.23 -10.70
C PRO A 473 -7.19 -14.78 -11.99
N ALA A 474 -8.27 -15.57 -11.92
CA ALA A 474 -8.95 -16.10 -13.11
C ALA A 474 -9.71 -15.04 -13.93
N LYS A 475 -9.88 -13.82 -13.41
CA LYS A 475 -10.59 -12.70 -14.06
C LYS A 475 -9.66 -11.63 -14.64
N PHE A 476 -8.36 -11.85 -14.52
CA PHE A 476 -7.30 -11.03 -15.08
C PHE A 476 -7.21 -11.37 -16.58
N LEU A 477 -8.13 -10.81 -17.38
CA LEU A 477 -8.16 -11.00 -18.83
C LEU A 477 -6.86 -10.44 -19.43
N LYS A 478 -6.04 -11.32 -20.01
CA LYS A 478 -4.88 -10.93 -20.83
C LYS A 478 -5.39 -10.14 -22.03
N ILE A 479 -5.13 -8.84 -22.04
CA ILE A 479 -5.29 -8.02 -23.24
C ILE A 479 -3.93 -7.96 -23.91
N GLU A 480 -3.83 -8.49 -25.12
CA GLU A 480 -2.56 -8.46 -25.87
C GLU A 480 -2.10 -7.01 -26.07
N PRO A 481 -0.78 -6.75 -25.99
CA PRO A 481 -0.25 -5.41 -26.19
C PRO A 481 -0.69 -4.89 -27.57
N ALA A 482 -1.04 -3.60 -27.64
CA ALA A 482 -1.28 -2.93 -28.91
C ALA A 482 -0.17 -3.29 -29.89
N LYS A 483 -0.54 -3.81 -31.07
CA LYS A 483 0.39 -3.86 -32.18
C LYS A 483 0.85 -2.43 -32.40
N THR A 484 2.12 -2.16 -32.08
CA THR A 484 2.79 -0.97 -32.60
C THR A 484 2.67 -1.07 -34.10
N GLU A 485 1.78 -0.28 -34.70
CA GLU A 485 1.89 0.06 -36.11
C GLU A 485 3.26 0.71 -36.24
N THR A 486 4.23 -0.08 -36.71
CA THR A 486 5.42 0.46 -37.35
C THR A 486 4.91 1.38 -38.44
N SER A 487 5.05 2.68 -38.22
CA SER A 487 4.90 3.67 -39.27
C SER A 487 5.96 3.37 -40.33
N THR A 488 5.59 2.55 -41.31
CA THR A 488 6.17 2.64 -42.63
C THR A 488 5.46 3.76 -43.37
N GLU A 489 6.28 4.71 -43.79
CA GLU A 489 6.05 5.92 -44.60
C GLU A 489 5.77 7.23 -43.83
#